data_AF-A0A940ZVX8-F1
#
_entry.id   AF-A0A940ZVX8-F1
#
_cell.length_a   1.000
_cell.length_b   1.000
_cell.length_c   1.000
_cell.angle_alpha   90.00
_cell.angle_beta   90.00
_cell.angle_gamma   90.00
#
_symmetry.space_group_name_H-M   'P 1'
#
loop_
_entity.id
_entity.type
_entity.pdbx_description
1 polymer ?
#
loop_
_entity_poly.entity_id
_entity_poly.type
_entity_poly.pdbx_seq_one_letter_code
_entity_poly.pdbx_strand_id
1 'polypeptide(L)' 'MNLAGMIDHTLLKPDATDKDIVKLCHEAKQHQFATVCVNPAYICTAAKLLHGTCVGVATVIGFPLGATMTEIKVQEV' A
#
# COMPACT_ATOMS: atom_id res chain seq x y z
N MET A 1 -13.46 20.01 -5.86
CA MET A 1 -12.28 19.12 -5.87
C MET A 1 -12.50 18.06 -4.81
N ASN A 2 -12.36 16.78 -5.14
CA ASN A 2 -12.42 15.68 -4.15
C ASN A 2 -11.00 15.40 -3.66
N LEU A 3 -10.66 15.89 -2.46
CA LEU A 3 -9.34 15.71 -1.87
C LEU A 3 -9.03 14.23 -1.58
N ALA A 4 -10.03 13.44 -1.20
CA ALA A 4 -9.83 12.05 -0.82
C ALA A 4 -9.28 11.22 -2.00
N GLY A 5 -9.82 11.43 -3.20
CA GLY A 5 -9.35 10.79 -4.43
C GLY A 5 -7.95 11.19 -4.90
N MET A 6 -7.19 11.93 -4.09
CA MET A 6 -5.79 12.30 -4.33
C MET A 6 -4.83 11.81 -3.22
N ILE A 7 -5.34 11.06 -2.24
CA ILE A 7 -4.57 10.61 -1.07
C ILE A 7 -4.10 9.17 -1.28
N ASP A 8 -2.81 8.94 -1.01
CA ASP A 8 -2.22 7.61 -0.83
C ASP A 8 -2.15 7.28 0.67
N HIS A 9 -3.10 6.47 1.14
CA HIS A 9 -3.17 6.09 2.55
C HIS A 9 -2.06 5.09 2.91
N THR A 10 -1.05 5.55 3.64
CA THR A 10 0.25 4.88 3.70
C THR A 10 0.51 4.24 5.07
N LEU A 11 0.95 2.98 5.08
CA LEU A 11 1.47 2.29 6.27
C LEU A 11 2.74 1.49 5.93
N LEU A 12 3.89 2.06 6.33
CA LEU A 12 5.23 1.49 6.12
C LEU A 12 6.02 1.34 7.42
N LYS A 13 5.32 1.34 8.57
CA LYS A 13 5.97 1.14 9.86
C LYS A 13 6.48 -0.31 9.97
N PRO A 14 7.68 -0.54 10.53
CA PRO A 14 8.27 -1.87 10.61
C PRO A 14 7.50 -2.83 11.51
N ASP A 15 6.71 -2.31 12.44
CA ASP A 15 5.85 -3.06 13.37
C ASP A 15 4.40 -3.19 12.88
N ALA A 16 4.10 -2.77 11.64
CA ALA A 16 2.77 -2.91 11.06
C ALA A 16 2.35 -4.38 10.96
N THR A 17 1.16 -4.71 11.46
CA THR A 17 0.60 -6.06 11.44
C THR A 17 -0.46 -6.23 10.34
N ASP A 18 -0.83 -7.48 10.03
CA ASP A 18 -1.95 -7.76 9.12
C ASP A 18 -3.25 -7.04 9.53
N LYS A 19 -3.52 -6.91 10.83
CA LYS A 19 -4.71 -6.21 11.34
C LYS A 19 -4.67 -4.73 10.99
N ASP A 20 -3.48 -4.11 11.04
CA ASP A 20 -3.30 -2.71 10.67
C ASP A 20 -3.50 -2.50 9.17
N ILE A 21 -3.03 -3.44 8.34
CA ILE A 21 -3.26 -3.42 6.88
C ILE A 21 -4.75 -3.58 6.56
N VAL A 22 -5.45 -4.46 7.26
CA VAL A 22 -6.91 -4.63 7.10
C VAL A 22 -7.63 -3.33 7.43
N LYS A 23 -7.28 -2.70 8.56
CA LYS A 23 -7.82 -1.40 8.98
C LYS A 23 -7.53 -0.31 7.95
N LEU A 24 -6.28 -0.20 7.48
CA LEU A 24 -5.87 0.73 6.44
C LEU A 24 -6.74 0.60 5.19
N CYS A 25 -6.95 -0.64 4.71
CA CYS A 25 -7.79 -0.91 3.55
C CYS A 25 -9.26 -0.52 3.79
N HIS A 26 -9.79 -0.76 4.99
CA HIS A 26 -11.18 -0.40 5.32
C HIS A 26 -11.37 1.12 5.35
N GLU A 27 -10.44 1.85 5.96
CA GLU A 27 -10.43 3.32 5.97
C GLU A 27 -10.36 3.87 4.54
N ALA A 28 -9.49 3.31 3.70
CA ALA A 28 -9.36 3.75 2.31
C ALA A 28 -10.63 3.54 1.50
N LYS A 29 -11.33 2.42 1.69
CA LYS A 29 -12.65 2.18 1.08
C LYS A 29 -13.69 3.17 1.57
N GLN A 30 -13.76 3.37 2.88
CA GLN A 30 -14.75 4.24 3.52
C GLN A 30 -14.62 5.69 3.02
N HIS A 31 -13.38 6.17 2.87
CA HIS A 31 -13.11 7.54 2.44
C HIS A 31 -12.91 7.68 0.93
N GLN A 32 -12.92 6.57 0.17
CA GLN A 32 -12.67 6.55 -1.28
C GLN A 32 -11.34 7.22 -1.63
N PHE A 33 -10.27 6.83 -0.92
CA PHE A 33 -8.92 7.28 -1.22
C PHE A 33 -8.44 6.77 -2.58
N ALA A 34 -7.40 7.40 -3.13
CA ALA A 34 -6.84 7.01 -4.42
C ALA A 34 -6.18 5.64 -4.33
N THR A 35 -5.29 5.47 -3.35
CA THR A 35 -4.59 4.20 -3.13
C THR A 35 -4.33 3.93 -1.65
N VAL A 36 -3.98 2.68 -1.33
CA VAL A 36 -3.21 2.35 -0.13
C VAL A 36 -1.76 2.09 -0.51
N CYS A 37 -0.81 2.59 0.29
CA CYS A 37 0.61 2.33 0.10
C CYS A 37 1.15 1.47 1.25
N VAL A 38 1.62 0.27 0.92
CA VAL A 38 2.05 -0.76 1.90
C VAL A 38 3.40 -1.36 1.52
N ASN A 39 4.07 -2.00 2.48
CA ASN A 39 5.30 -2.76 2.21
C ASN A 39 5.01 -3.90 1.20
N PRO A 40 5.96 -4.26 0.30
CA PRO A 40 5.77 -5.33 -0.68
C PRO A 40 5.17 -6.63 -0.13
N ALA A 41 5.54 -7.01 1.10
CA ALA A 41 5.01 -8.20 1.76
C ALA A 41 3.47 -8.22 1.90
N TYR A 42 2.82 -7.05 1.89
CA TYR A 42 1.37 -6.91 2.10
C TYR A 42 0.58 -6.66 0.81
N ILE A 43 1.21 -6.57 -0.36
CA ILE A 43 0.52 -6.30 -1.65
C ILE A 43 -0.62 -7.29 -1.88
N CYS A 44 -0.35 -8.59 -1.73
CA CYS A 44 -1.35 -9.64 -1.93
C CYS A 44 -2.55 -9.49 -0.98
N THR A 45 -2.32 -9.11 0.27
CA THR A 45 -3.38 -8.90 1.26
C THR A 45 -4.20 -7.66 0.92
N ALA A 46 -3.55 -6.54 0.62
CA ALA A 46 -4.21 -5.29 0.24
C ALA A 46 -5.03 -5.45 -1.06
N ALA A 47 -4.47 -6.11 -2.08
CA ALA A 47 -5.14 -6.35 -3.35
C ALA A 47 -6.40 -7.22 -3.19
N LYS A 48 -6.33 -8.27 -2.38
CA LYS A 48 -7.50 -9.10 -2.05
C LYS A 48 -8.57 -8.29 -1.32
N LEU A 49 -8.16 -7.48 -0.34
CA LEU A 49 -9.10 -6.67 0.43
C LEU A 49 -9.74 -5.59 -0.41
N LEU A 50 -9.02 -4.93 -1.31
CA LEU A 50 -9.51 -3.82 -2.13
C LEU A 50 -10.13 -4.25 -3.46
N HIS A 51 -10.20 -5.56 -3.73
CA HIS A 51 -10.82 -6.08 -4.94
C HIS A 51 -12.26 -5.58 -5.11
N GLY A 52 -12.59 -5.14 -6.33
CA GLY A 52 -13.90 -4.58 -6.65
C GLY A 52 -14.14 -3.15 -6.18
N THR A 53 -13.12 -2.48 -5.63
CA THR A 53 -13.21 -1.07 -5.21
C THR A 53 -12.45 -0.16 -6.17
N CYS A 54 -12.65 1.16 -6.06
CA CYS A 54 -11.90 2.16 -6.82
C CYS A 54 -10.52 2.48 -6.20
N VAL A 55 -10.18 1.90 -5.06
CA VAL A 55 -8.94 2.16 -4.34
C VAL A 55 -7.82 1.29 -4.92
N GLY A 56 -6.75 1.91 -5.41
CA GLY A 56 -5.57 1.22 -5.90
C GLY A 56 -4.66 0.68 -4.79
N VAL A 57 -3.72 -0.19 -5.16
CA VAL A 57 -2.63 -0.64 -4.28
C VAL A 57 -1.32 -0.10 -4.83
N ALA A 58 -0.61 0.66 -4.01
CA ALA A 58 0.75 1.12 -4.24
C ALA A 58 1.71 0.42 -3.28
N THR A 59 2.97 0.33 -3.68
CA THR A 59 4.04 -0.22 -2.85
C THR A 59 5.33 0.54 -3.08
N VAL A 60 6.30 0.30 -2.20
CA VAL A 60 7.62 0.92 -2.24
C VAL A 60 8.66 -0.11 -2.67
N ILE A 61 9.69 0.33 -3.40
CA ILE A 61 10.76 -0.54 -3.90
C ILE A 61 12.11 -0.07 -3.35
N GLY A 62 12.89 -0.99 -2.80
CA GLY A 62 14.18 -0.71 -2.16
C GLY A 62 14.04 0.12 -0.87
N PHE A 63 12.85 0.24 -0.31
CA PHE A 63 12.60 1.11 0.85
C PHE A 63 13.18 0.54 2.16
N PRO A 64 13.64 1.40 3.10
CA PRO A 64 13.69 2.85 3.01
C PRO A 64 14.98 3.41 2.39
N LEU A 65 16.07 2.64 2.38
CA LEU A 65 17.40 3.17 2.06
C LEU A 65 17.73 3.22 0.57
N GLY A 66 17.17 2.31 -0.23
CA GLY A 66 17.38 2.24 -1.67
C GLY A 66 18.78 1.80 -2.12
N ALA A 67 19.65 1.42 -1.18
CA ALA A 67 21.06 1.09 -1.40
C ALA A 67 21.29 -0.38 -1.81
N THR A 68 20.45 -0.88 -2.72
CA THR A 68 20.52 -2.24 -3.30
C THR A 68 20.70 -2.17 -4.80
N MET A 69 21.17 -3.27 -5.41
CA MET A 69 21.35 -3.37 -6.86
C MET A 69 20.00 -3.32 -7.59
N THR A 70 20.01 -2.80 -8.83
CA THR A 70 18.81 -2.72 -9.68
C THR A 70 18.10 -4.07 -9.81
N GLU A 71 18.86 -5.15 -9.97
CA GLU A 71 18.32 -6.51 -10.07
C GLU A 71 17.48 -6.88 -8.84
N ILE A 72 17.92 -6.51 -7.63
CA ILE A 72 17.17 -6.78 -6.40
C ILE A 72 15.88 -5.98 -6.37
N LYS A 73 15.92 -4.70 -6.77
CA LYS A 73 14.72 -3.84 -6.84
C LYS A 73 13.67 -4.39 -7.81
N VAL A 74 14.11 -4.96 -8.93
CA VAL A 74 13.22 -5.59 -9.92
C VAL A 74 12.57 -6.86 -9.35
N GLN A 75 13.24 -7.59 -8.47
CA GLN A 75 12.69 -8.83 -7.88
C GLN A 75 11.73 -8.59 -6.70
N GLU A 76 11.53 -7.35 -6.23
CA GLU A 76 10.58 -7.04 -5.17
C GLU A 76 9.10 -7.12 -5.62
N VAL A 77 8.85 -7.13 -6.95
CA VAL A 77 7.53 -7.16 -7.59
C VAL A 77 7.50 -8.11 -8.78
#